data_AF-A0ABD0TDH7-F1
#
_entry.id   AF-A0ABD0TDH7-F1
#
_cell.length_a   1.000
_cell.length_b   1.000
_cell.length_c   1.000
_cell.angle_alpha   90.00
_cell.angle_beta   90.00
_cell.angle_gamma   90.00
#
_symmetry.space_group_name_H-M   'P 1'
#
loop_
_entity.id
_entity.type
_entity.pdbx_description
1 polymer ?
#
loop_
_entity_poly.entity_id
_entity_poly.type
_entity_poly.pdbx_seq_one_letter_code
_entity_poly.pdbx_strand_id
1 'polypeptide(L)'
;MAFTPLRLVSLQKAVRNVFFTTMAKRPMAYKSAISLETLYPNSSLKLTTPSFSVDAKDKFSGFIPIERLDITYSASSGPGGQNVNKYANKLTKEGYLIIRSDTTRSQQLNLADCMQKLRKMIRDAEVTEKLVSPETEEKIRQRHLKAARLRVAVKREAAIKRAMRQAPTAIDL
;
A
#
# COMPACT_ATOMS: atom_id res chain seq x y z
N MET A 1 51.64 -58.34 70.82
CA MET A 1 51.35 -56.95 70.36
C MET A 1 51.19 -57.02 68.85
N ALA A 2 50.16 -56.55 68.14
CA ALA A 2 48.94 -55.78 68.41
C ALA A 2 47.90 -56.24 67.35
N PHE A 3 46.68 -56.62 67.73
CA PHE A 3 45.44 -55.81 67.69
C PHE A 3 45.19 -55.00 66.39
N THR A 4 44.20 -55.46 65.62
CA THR A 4 43.37 -54.78 64.59
C THR A 4 42.53 -53.64 65.24
N PRO A 5 41.83 -52.70 64.54
CA PRO A 5 40.99 -52.98 63.36
C PRO A 5 40.72 -51.88 62.30
N LEU A 6 39.98 -52.35 61.29
CA LEU A 6 39.28 -51.74 60.17
C LEU A 6 38.88 -50.25 60.33
N ARG A 7 39.15 -49.49 59.27
CA ARG A 7 38.87 -48.07 59.13
C ARG A 7 37.37 -47.82 58.86
N LEU A 8 36.83 -46.91 59.65
CA LEU A 8 35.45 -46.45 59.72
C LEU A 8 34.82 -46.01 58.39
N VAL A 9 33.55 -46.39 58.25
CA VAL A 9 32.54 -45.81 57.36
C VAL A 9 32.20 -44.40 57.85
N SER A 10 32.27 -43.39 56.97
CA SER A 10 31.67 -42.09 57.21
C SER A 10 30.61 -41.79 56.14
N LEU A 11 29.34 -41.99 56.53
CA LEU A 11 28.18 -41.39 55.89
C LEU A 11 28.35 -39.87 55.89
N GLN A 12 28.42 -39.25 54.71
CA GLN A 12 28.24 -37.80 54.59
C GLN A 12 26.96 -37.52 53.80
N LYS A 13 25.91 -37.28 54.59
CA LYS A 13 24.66 -36.56 54.33
C LYS A 13 24.39 -36.19 52.87
N ALA A 14 23.45 -36.92 52.26
CA ALA A 14 22.62 -36.38 51.19
C ALA A 14 21.92 -35.11 51.69
N VAL A 15 22.47 -33.95 51.35
CA VAL A 15 21.71 -32.69 51.37
C VAL A 15 20.73 -32.79 50.21
N ARG A 16 19.60 -33.45 50.46
CA ARG A 16 18.39 -33.21 49.68
C ARG A 16 18.11 -31.74 49.86
N ASN A 17 18.34 -30.95 48.81
CA ASN A 17 17.65 -29.69 48.64
C ASN A 17 16.16 -30.02 48.68
N VAL A 18 15.57 -29.82 49.86
CA VAL A 18 14.14 -29.72 50.02
C VAL A 18 13.78 -28.40 49.35
N PHE A 19 13.65 -28.45 48.02
CA PHE A 19 12.71 -27.57 47.37
C PHE A 19 11.37 -27.94 47.98
N PHE A 20 10.93 -27.12 48.95
CA PHE A 20 9.55 -27.10 49.36
C PHE A 20 8.73 -27.07 48.09
N THR A 21 8.11 -28.19 47.78
CA THR A 21 7.09 -28.28 46.75
C THR A 21 5.96 -27.40 47.24
N THR A 22 6.00 -26.11 46.87
CA THR A 22 4.82 -25.27 46.90
C THR A 22 3.82 -25.97 46.00
N MET A 23 2.89 -26.67 46.64
CA MET A 23 1.63 -27.14 46.11
C MET A 23 1.25 -26.32 44.88
N ALA A 24 1.21 -26.99 43.73
CA ALA A 24 0.58 -26.57 42.48
C ALA A 24 0.46 -25.05 42.24
N LYS A 25 1.34 -24.52 41.38
CA LYS A 25 1.12 -23.25 40.66
C LYS A 25 -0.21 -23.31 39.88
N ARG A 26 -1.35 -23.18 40.55
CA ARG A 26 -2.62 -22.92 39.90
C ARG A 26 -2.58 -21.45 39.46
N PRO A 27 -2.67 -21.15 38.15
CA PRO A 27 -2.84 -19.77 37.73
C PRO A 27 -4.16 -19.26 38.30
N MET A 28 -4.07 -18.30 39.21
CA MET A 28 -5.19 -17.56 39.78
C MET A 28 -5.77 -16.63 38.70
N ALA A 29 -6.38 -17.19 37.66
CA ALA A 29 -7.07 -16.44 36.63
C ALA A 29 -8.46 -17.06 36.43
N TYR A 30 -9.50 -16.26 36.65
CA TYR A 30 -10.87 -16.66 36.37
C TYR A 30 -11.04 -16.93 34.87
N LYS A 31 -11.54 -18.11 34.51
CA LYS A 31 -11.88 -18.48 33.13
C LYS A 31 -13.37 -18.73 33.05
N SER A 32 -14.09 -17.92 32.26
CA SER A 32 -15.50 -18.12 31.98
C SER A 32 -15.71 -19.11 30.83
N ALA A 33 -16.94 -19.57 30.63
CA ALA A 33 -17.33 -20.37 29.46
C ALA A 33 -17.13 -19.64 28.12
N ILE A 34 -16.96 -18.31 28.15
CA ILE A 34 -16.79 -17.44 26.98
C ILE A 34 -15.35 -16.89 26.95
N SER A 35 -14.40 -17.59 27.57
CA SER A 35 -12.99 -17.19 27.54
C SER A 35 -12.39 -17.32 26.13
N LEU A 36 -11.37 -16.52 25.81
CA LEU A 36 -10.70 -16.58 24.49
C LEU A 36 -10.12 -17.97 24.19
N GLU A 37 -9.71 -18.72 25.22
CA GLU A 37 -9.26 -20.11 25.10
C GLU A 37 -10.39 -21.05 24.65
N THR A 38 -11.61 -20.80 25.12
CA THR A 38 -12.80 -21.60 24.79
C THR A 38 -13.37 -21.23 23.42
N LEU A 39 -13.44 -19.93 23.11
CA LEU A 39 -13.96 -19.43 21.83
C LEU A 39 -13.00 -19.67 20.66
N TYR A 40 -11.68 -19.63 20.89
CA TYR A 40 -10.65 -19.76 19.86
C TYR A 40 -9.59 -20.80 20.24
N PRO A 41 -9.95 -22.10 20.29
CA PRO A 41 -9.08 -23.16 20.81
C PRO A 41 -7.80 -23.38 19.98
N ASN A 42 -7.82 -23.04 18.69
CA ASN A 42 -6.67 -23.16 17.80
C ASN A 42 -5.81 -21.88 17.75
N SER A 43 -6.21 -20.81 18.45
CA SER A 43 -5.43 -19.57 18.48
C SER A 43 -4.31 -19.68 19.53
N SER A 44 -3.13 -19.16 19.21
CA SER A 44 -1.98 -19.25 20.13
C SER A 44 -2.12 -18.34 21.36
N LEU A 45 -3.08 -17.40 21.37
CA LEU A 45 -3.37 -16.39 22.39
C LEU A 45 -2.17 -15.55 22.86
N LYS A 46 -1.03 -15.67 22.18
CA LYS A 46 0.17 -14.88 22.42
C LYS A 46 0.01 -13.55 21.70
N LEU A 47 0.06 -12.46 22.46
CA LEU A 47 0.24 -11.12 21.92
C LEU A 47 1.61 -11.07 21.21
N THR A 48 1.60 -11.29 19.91
CA THR A 48 2.78 -11.24 19.05
C THR A 48 2.54 -10.18 18.00
N THR A 49 3.51 -9.30 17.80
CA THR A 49 3.52 -8.43 16.63
C THR A 49 3.77 -9.32 15.41
N PRO A 50 2.79 -9.47 14.49
CA PRO A 50 3.01 -10.31 13.32
C PRO A 50 4.18 -9.76 12.52
N SER A 51 5.17 -10.61 12.24
CA SER A 51 6.26 -10.25 11.33
C SER A 51 5.70 -10.26 9.92
N PHE A 52 5.61 -9.08 9.29
CA PHE A 52 5.26 -9.00 7.88
C PHE A 52 6.44 -9.52 7.06
N SER A 53 6.30 -10.71 6.47
CA SER A 53 7.24 -11.21 5.46
C SER A 53 6.83 -10.69 4.10
N VAL A 54 7.81 -10.31 3.27
CA VAL A 54 7.57 -9.80 1.92
C VAL A 54 7.27 -10.99 1.01
N ASP A 55 6.16 -10.92 0.27
CA ASP A 55 5.83 -11.94 -0.73
C ASP A 55 6.87 -11.93 -1.86
N ALA A 56 7.49 -13.08 -2.14
CA ALA A 56 8.59 -13.19 -3.10
C ALA A 56 8.20 -12.89 -4.57
N LYS A 57 6.92 -12.62 -4.85
CA LYS A 57 6.40 -12.37 -6.21
C LYS A 57 6.40 -10.89 -6.60
N ASP A 58 6.30 -9.99 -5.62
CA ASP A 58 6.21 -8.54 -5.87
C ASP A 58 7.61 -7.92 -5.82
N LYS A 59 7.94 -7.05 -6.78
CA LYS A 59 9.25 -6.36 -6.79
C LYS A 59 9.28 -5.24 -5.76
N PHE A 60 8.11 -4.67 -5.45
CA PHE A 60 7.98 -3.61 -4.45
C PHE A 60 7.40 -4.15 -3.13
N SER A 61 8.22 -4.16 -2.08
CA SER A 61 7.86 -4.64 -0.73
C SER A 61 6.85 -3.77 0.03
N GLY A 62 6.45 -2.62 -0.52
CA GLY A 62 5.54 -1.68 0.15
C GLY A 62 6.20 -0.80 1.23
N PHE A 63 7.45 -1.09 1.60
CA PHE A 63 8.21 -0.30 2.57
C PHE A 63 8.70 1.00 1.94
N ILE A 64 8.38 2.12 2.58
CA ILE A 64 8.83 3.45 2.17
C ILE A 64 9.45 4.12 3.40
N PRO A 65 10.75 4.41 3.39
CA PRO A 65 11.42 5.05 4.52
C PRO A 65 10.99 6.51 4.63
N ILE A 66 10.34 6.86 5.76
CA ILE A 66 9.81 8.20 6.02
C ILE A 66 10.93 9.24 6.15
N GLU A 67 12.08 8.83 6.67
CA GLU A 67 13.24 9.70 6.90
C GLU A 67 13.79 10.33 5.61
N ARG A 68 13.53 9.72 4.45
CA ARG A 68 13.98 10.22 3.14
C ARG A 68 12.93 11.09 2.45
N LEU A 69 11.78 11.32 3.08
CA LEU A 69 10.68 12.08 2.51
C LEU A 69 10.58 13.45 3.19
N ASP A 70 10.54 14.50 2.39
CA ASP A 70 10.24 15.84 2.88
C ASP A 70 8.72 16.02 3.01
N ILE A 71 8.24 15.94 4.25
CA ILE A 71 6.82 16.08 4.56
C ILE A 71 6.54 17.51 5.02
N THR A 72 5.86 18.27 4.18
CA THR A 72 5.42 19.65 4.46
C THR A 72 3.91 19.72 4.58
N TYR A 73 3.41 20.52 5.53
CA TYR A 73 1.99 20.79 5.70
C TYR A 73 1.68 22.24 5.37
N SER A 74 0.57 22.47 4.67
CA SER A 74 0.07 23.80 4.35
C SER A 74 -1.44 23.84 4.56
N ALA A 75 -1.97 24.99 4.98
CA ALA A 75 -3.42 25.18 5.04
C ALA A 75 -4.06 25.00 3.65
N SER A 76 -5.27 24.43 3.61
CA SER A 76 -6.04 24.35 2.38
C SER A 76 -6.52 25.75 1.97
N SER A 77 -6.64 25.98 0.66
CA SER A 77 -6.83 27.33 0.08
C SER A 77 -8.17 28.01 0.40
N GLY A 78 -9.12 27.37 1.07
CA GLY A 78 -10.41 28.00 1.40
C GLY A 78 -11.51 27.06 1.92
N PRO A 79 -12.67 27.62 2.30
CA PRO A 79 -13.82 26.89 2.80
C PRO A 79 -14.54 26.15 1.65
N GLY A 80 -14.31 24.85 1.56
CA GLY A 80 -14.91 24.02 0.51
C GLY A 80 -13.86 23.18 -0.19
N GLY A 81 -13.70 21.95 0.27
CA GLY A 81 -12.80 20.93 -0.26
C GLY A 81 -13.18 20.42 -1.65
N GLN A 82 -13.32 21.32 -2.63
CA GLN A 82 -13.23 20.96 -4.03
C GLN A 82 -11.75 20.92 -4.41
N ASN A 83 -11.10 19.80 -4.09
CA ASN A 83 -9.83 19.46 -4.70
C ASN A 83 -10.10 19.18 -6.18
N VAL A 84 -10.14 20.23 -6.99
CA VAL A 84 -10.00 20.11 -8.44
C VAL A 84 -8.61 19.50 -8.63
N ASN A 85 -8.55 18.18 -8.77
CA ASN A 85 -7.34 17.44 -9.12
C ASN A 85 -6.87 17.94 -10.50
N LYS A 86 -6.22 19.10 -10.51
CA LYS A 86 -5.41 19.54 -11.64
C LYS A 86 -4.23 18.60 -11.60
N TYR A 87 -4.28 17.54 -12.39
CA TYR A 87 -3.15 16.66 -12.71
C TYR A 87 -2.08 17.42 -13.52
N ALA A 88 -1.80 18.68 -13.18
CA ALA A 88 -0.82 19.51 -13.83
C ALA A 88 0.51 19.35 -13.09
N ASN A 89 1.49 18.75 -13.77
CA ASN A 89 2.90 18.63 -13.41
C ASN A 89 3.22 18.48 -11.92
N LYS A 90 3.24 17.23 -11.46
CA LYS A 90 3.74 16.85 -10.13
C LYS A 90 5.26 16.99 -9.98
N LEU A 91 5.98 17.29 -11.05
CA LEU A 91 7.43 17.38 -11.07
C LEU A 91 7.87 18.84 -11.02
N THR A 92 8.75 19.17 -10.08
CA THR A 92 9.42 20.47 -10.02
C THR A 92 10.60 20.54 -10.98
N LYS A 93 11.07 21.75 -11.31
CA LYS A 93 12.28 21.93 -12.15
C LYS A 93 13.55 21.34 -11.52
N GLU A 94 13.55 21.23 -10.20
CA GLU A 94 14.63 20.64 -9.41
C GLU A 94 14.58 19.11 -9.35
N GLY A 95 13.55 18.49 -9.95
CA GLY A 95 13.41 17.04 -10.02
C GLY A 95 12.65 16.39 -8.86
N TYR A 96 12.12 17.17 -7.91
CA TYR A 96 11.27 16.65 -6.84
C TYR A 96 9.86 16.34 -7.32
N LEU A 97 9.35 15.17 -6.92
CA LEU A 97 7.97 14.74 -7.14
C LEU A 97 7.09 15.18 -5.96
N ILE A 98 6.18 16.11 -6.21
CA ILE A 98 5.26 16.65 -5.19
C ILE A 98 3.93 15.89 -5.21
N ILE A 99 3.53 15.38 -4.05
CA ILE A 99 2.25 14.69 -3.84
C ILE A 99 1.48 15.44 -2.75
N ARG A 100 0.30 15.95 -3.12
CA ARG A 100 -0.58 16.69 -2.20
C ARG A 100 -1.90 15.95 -2.01
N SER A 101 -2.43 16.00 -0.79
CA SER A 101 -3.78 15.55 -0.46
C SER A 101 -4.43 16.47 0.56
N ASP A 102 -5.59 17.01 0.21
CA ASP A 102 -6.36 17.96 1.04
C ASP A 102 -7.81 17.44 1.22
N THR A 103 -8.00 16.12 1.24
CA THR A 103 -9.33 15.49 1.19
C THR A 103 -10.07 15.61 2.51
N THR A 104 -9.36 15.52 3.63
CA THR A 104 -9.96 15.48 4.97
C THR A 104 -9.46 16.62 5.85
N ARG A 105 -10.18 16.89 6.94
CA ARG A 105 -9.75 17.85 7.98
C ARG A 105 -8.57 17.35 8.83
N SER A 106 -8.25 16.06 8.79
CA SER A 106 -7.20 15.46 9.62
C SER A 106 -5.90 15.34 8.84
N GLN A 107 -4.84 15.92 9.40
CA GLN A 107 -3.48 15.88 8.84
C GLN A 107 -2.96 14.44 8.68
N GLN A 108 -3.23 13.56 9.64
CA GLN A 108 -2.79 12.16 9.61
C GLN A 108 -3.46 11.38 8.48
N LEU A 109 -4.76 11.62 8.25
CA LEU A 109 -5.49 10.98 7.16
C LEU A 109 -4.99 11.47 5.79
N ASN A 110 -4.70 12.77 5.67
CA ASN A 110 -4.13 13.32 4.44
C ASN A 110 -2.72 12.79 4.17
N LEU A 111 -1.89 12.63 5.21
CA LEU A 111 -0.58 11.98 5.09
C LEU A 111 -0.71 10.52 4.62
N ALA A 112 -1.62 9.76 5.23
CA ALA A 112 -1.88 8.37 4.84
C ALA A 112 -2.32 8.27 3.38
N ASP A 113 -3.20 9.17 2.92
CA ASP A 113 -3.63 9.24 1.52
C ASP A 113 -2.47 9.60 0.57
N CYS A 114 -1.60 10.55 0.94
CA CYS A 114 -0.38 10.83 0.18
C CYS A 114 0.52 9.59 0.06
N MET A 115 0.74 8.87 1.15
CA MET A 115 1.53 7.63 1.15
C MET A 115 0.89 6.54 0.29
N GLN A 116 -0.43 6.43 0.31
CA GLN A 116 -1.17 5.49 -0.53
C GLN A 116 -1.06 5.84 -2.01
N LYS A 117 -1.17 7.12 -2.37
CA LYS A 117 -0.95 7.61 -3.74
C LYS A 117 0.48 7.30 -4.20
N LEU A 118 1.48 7.54 -3.35
CA LEU A 118 2.87 7.20 -3.66
C LEU A 118 3.05 5.70 -3.92
N ARG A 119 2.56 4.83 -3.03
CA ARG A 119 2.60 3.37 -3.23
C ARG A 119 1.92 2.94 -4.53
N LYS A 120 0.78 3.54 -4.85
CA LYS A 120 0.05 3.24 -6.08
C LYS A 120 0.86 3.62 -7.31
N MET A 121 1.47 4.81 -7.34
CA MET A 121 2.32 5.23 -8.46
C MET A 121 3.51 4.29 -8.66
N ILE A 122 4.15 3.84 -7.58
CA ILE A 122 5.25 2.88 -7.66
C ILE A 122 4.76 1.54 -8.25
N ARG A 123 3.61 1.03 -7.80
CA ARG A 123 3.02 -0.21 -8.32
C ARG A 123 2.58 -0.08 -9.78
N ASP A 124 1.99 1.04 -10.15
CA ASP A 124 1.58 1.31 -11.53
C ASP A 124 2.80 1.38 -12.46
N ALA A 125 3.92 1.93 -11.98
CA ALA A 125 5.20 1.94 -12.70
C ALA A 125 5.90 0.57 -12.74
N GLU A 126 5.63 -0.30 -11.77
CA GLU A 126 6.14 -1.69 -11.77
C GLU A 126 5.50 -2.54 -12.87
N VAL A 127 4.23 -2.25 -13.22
CA VAL A 127 3.54 -2.94 -14.31
C VAL A 127 4.27 -2.62 -15.60
N THR A 128 5.10 -3.57 -16.05
CA THR A 128 5.71 -3.53 -17.38
C THR A 128 4.59 -3.41 -18.40
N GLU A 129 4.67 -2.42 -19.29
CA GLU A 129 3.72 -2.28 -20.38
C GLU A 129 3.57 -3.62 -21.07
N LYS A 130 2.35 -4.17 -21.07
CA LYS A 130 2.09 -5.42 -21.78
C LYS A 130 2.36 -5.15 -23.25
N LEU A 131 3.24 -5.94 -23.84
CA LEU A 131 3.41 -5.96 -25.29
C LEU A 131 2.03 -6.15 -25.91
N VAL A 132 1.62 -5.17 -26.72
CA VAL A 132 0.31 -5.18 -27.33
C VAL A 132 0.30 -6.32 -28.33
N SER A 133 -0.69 -7.23 -28.26
CA SER A 133 -0.81 -8.29 -29.26
C SER A 133 -0.96 -7.66 -30.66
N PRO A 134 -0.35 -8.24 -31.72
CA PRO A 134 -0.39 -7.66 -33.07
C PRO A 134 -1.82 -7.40 -33.56
N GLU A 135 -2.78 -8.25 -33.21
CA GLU A 135 -4.20 -8.03 -33.56
C GLU A 135 -4.81 -6.78 -32.89
N THR A 136 -4.35 -6.46 -31.67
CA THR A 136 -4.82 -5.29 -30.92
C THR A 136 -4.21 -4.01 -31.48
N GLU A 137 -2.94 -4.06 -31.91
CA GLU A 137 -2.28 -2.96 -32.61
C GLU A 137 -2.98 -2.61 -33.92
N GLU A 138 -3.35 -3.61 -34.71
CA GLU A 138 -4.10 -3.40 -35.95
C GLU A 138 -5.47 -2.77 -35.70
N LYS A 139 -6.20 -3.23 -34.67
CA LYS A 139 -7.48 -2.62 -34.26
C LYS A 139 -7.30 -1.17 -33.84
N ILE A 140 -6.24 -0.85 -33.10
CA ILE A 140 -5.91 0.53 -32.71
C ILE A 140 -5.63 1.38 -33.97
N ARG A 141 -4.82 0.88 -34.89
CA ARG A 141 -4.51 1.54 -36.17
C ARG A 141 -5.77 1.81 -36.99
N GLN A 142 -6.66 0.82 -37.11
CA GLN A 142 -7.93 0.98 -37.83
C GLN A 142 -8.83 2.03 -37.16
N ARG A 143 -8.91 2.07 -35.82
CA ARG A 143 -9.65 3.11 -35.11
C ARG A 143 -9.10 4.51 -35.38
N HIS A 144 -7.78 4.69 -35.40
CA HIS A 144 -7.16 5.97 -35.72
C HIS A 144 -7.46 6.40 -37.17
N LEU A 145 -7.34 5.49 -38.13
CA LEU A 145 -7.66 5.76 -39.53
C LEU A 145 -9.14 6.13 -39.72
N LYS A 146 -10.04 5.41 -39.05
CA LYS A 146 -11.48 5.71 -39.07
C LYS A 146 -11.77 7.08 -38.47
N ALA A 147 -11.19 7.39 -37.31
CA ALA A 147 -11.35 8.69 -36.65
C ALA A 147 -10.83 9.84 -37.53
N ALA A 148 -9.69 9.66 -38.19
CA ALA A 148 -9.13 10.64 -39.13
C ALA A 148 -10.05 10.86 -40.34
N ARG A 149 -10.56 9.78 -40.95
CA ARG A 149 -11.52 9.85 -42.07
C ARG A 149 -12.80 10.59 -41.68
N LEU A 150 -13.40 10.23 -40.55
CA LEU A 150 -14.60 10.89 -40.03
C LEU A 150 -14.33 12.38 -39.76
N ARG A 151 -13.19 12.72 -39.18
CA ARG A 151 -12.80 14.12 -38.93
C ARG A 151 -12.71 14.94 -40.22
N VAL A 152 -12.16 14.36 -41.29
CA VAL A 152 -12.09 15.02 -42.60
C VAL A 152 -13.47 15.19 -43.22
N ALA A 153 -14.33 14.16 -43.16
CA ALA A 153 -15.69 14.23 -43.66
C ALA A 153 -16.50 15.34 -42.97
N VAL A 154 -16.47 15.39 -41.64
CA VAL A 154 -17.12 16.44 -40.84
C VAL A 154 -16.61 17.84 -41.21
N LYS A 155 -15.29 18.00 -41.42
CA LYS A 155 -14.72 19.28 -41.86
C LYS A 155 -15.20 19.67 -43.28
N ARG A 156 -15.28 18.72 -44.20
CA ARG A 156 -15.78 18.95 -45.56
C ARG A 156 -17.25 19.37 -45.56
N GLU A 157 -18.09 18.68 -44.80
CA GLU A 157 -19.50 19.04 -44.63
C GLU A 157 -19.65 20.47 -44.06
N ALA A 158 -18.84 20.81 -43.06
CA ALA A 158 -18.85 22.16 -42.49
C ALA A 158 -18.41 23.23 -43.50
N ALA A 159 -17.41 22.93 -44.35
CA ALA A 159 -16.95 23.83 -45.40
C ALA A 159 -18.01 24.04 -46.49
N ILE A 160 -18.67 22.97 -46.94
CA ILE A 160 -19.77 23.04 -47.92
C ILE A 160 -20.92 23.88 -47.37
N LYS A 161 -21.34 23.64 -46.12
CA LYS A 161 -22.37 24.45 -45.44
C LYS A 161 -21.97 25.93 -45.34
N ARG A 162 -20.68 26.23 -45.19
CA ARG A 162 -20.18 27.62 -45.18
C ARG A 162 -20.24 28.25 -46.57
N ALA A 163 -19.87 27.52 -47.62
CA ALA A 163 -19.94 28.00 -49.01
C ALA A 163 -21.39 28.29 -49.43
N MET A 164 -22.33 27.39 -49.10
CA MET A 164 -23.77 27.59 -49.38
C MET A 164 -24.39 28.80 -48.67
N ARG A 165 -23.76 29.32 -47.61
CA ARG A 165 -24.21 30.51 -46.88
C ARG A 165 -23.64 31.82 -47.44
N GLN A 166 -22.74 31.78 -48.42
CA GLN A 166 -22.20 32.99 -49.04
C GLN A 166 -23.20 33.54 -50.06
N ALA A 167 -23.38 34.87 -50.07
CA ALA A 167 -24.18 35.54 -51.08
C ALA A 167 -23.54 35.34 -52.47
N PRO A 168 -24.33 35.20 -53.55
CA PRO A 168 -23.80 35.04 -54.89
C PRO A 168 -22.85 36.19 -55.24
N THR A 169 -21.69 35.85 -55.79
CA THR A 169 -20.69 36.82 -56.23
C THR A 169 -21.20 37.53 -57.48
N ALA A 170 -20.88 38.83 -57.65
CA ALA A 170 -21.36 39.66 -58.77
C ALA A 170 -20.94 39.21 -60.18
N ILE A 171 -20.27 38.06 -60.32
CA ILE A 171 -19.78 37.47 -61.58
C ILE A 171 -20.75 36.37 -62.07
N ASP A 172 -21.70 35.91 -61.24
CA ASP A 172 -22.63 34.81 -61.54
C ASP A 172 -24.06 35.28 -61.92
N LEU A 173 -24.23 36.53 -62.39
CA LEU A 173 -25.47 37.10 -62.97
C LEU A 173 -25.23 37.52 -64.42
#